data_AF-A0A1I3PKJ4-F1
#
_entry.id   AF-A0A1I3PKJ4-F1
#
_cell.length_a   1.000
_cell.length_b   1.000
_cell.length_c   1.000
_cell.angle_alpha   90.00
_cell.angle_beta   90.00
_cell.angle_gamma   90.00
#
_symmetry.space_group_name_H-M   'P 1'
#
loop_
_entity.id
_entity.type
_entity.pdbx_description
1 polymer ?
#
loop_
_entity_poly.entity_id
_entity_poly.type
_entity_poly.pdbx_seq_one_letter_code
_entity_poly.pdbx_strand_id
1 'polypeptide(L)'
;MKSIKLNQFEIEDIEDCLPMFEEAFKIKFKNEETEGLKNFDEFCDLIISKFKFENDNLCTSQRAFYQFRKAVEVENITKSTNISPNTELKSVFPKRNRIKNVRKVEKQLGYKLNVLQASQIAINVLFYILIISFIGLFFVWKIAIYGILVSILGFYLTKYTNRLDKKSVRELIEKNTAQNYFKIRNSEDSINKSEFKSVILEWFSEKAGIEKEKLKYGTFS
;
A
#
# COMPACT_ATOMS: atom_id res chain seq x y z
N MET A 1 -35.77 2.61 7.19
CA MET A 1 -34.83 1.81 6.36
C MET A 1 -35.05 0.34 6.70
N LYS A 2 -35.15 -0.54 5.70
CA LYS A 2 -35.32 -1.98 5.95
C LYS A 2 -34.09 -2.51 6.69
N SER A 3 -34.29 -3.16 7.83
CA SER A 3 -33.22 -3.92 8.49
C SER A 3 -32.84 -5.09 7.58
N ILE A 4 -31.57 -5.14 7.19
CA ILE A 4 -31.03 -6.26 6.41
C ILE A 4 -30.57 -7.28 7.43
N LYS A 5 -31.11 -8.49 7.37
CA LYS A 5 -30.66 -9.61 8.22
C LYS A 5 -29.64 -10.43 7.45
N LEU A 6 -28.51 -10.73 8.08
CA LEU A 6 -27.59 -11.73 7.57
C LEU A 6 -28.20 -13.10 7.82
N ASN A 7 -28.14 -13.98 6.84
CA ASN A 7 -28.60 -15.35 7.00
C ASN A 7 -27.53 -16.18 7.75
N GLN A 8 -27.88 -17.39 8.17
CA GLN A 8 -26.97 -18.24 8.94
C GLN A 8 -25.68 -18.58 8.17
N PHE A 9 -25.77 -18.87 6.87
CA PHE A 9 -24.58 -19.13 6.04
C PHE A 9 -23.64 -17.93 5.98
N GLU A 10 -24.18 -16.71 5.87
CA GLU A 10 -23.38 -15.48 5.86
C GLU A 10 -22.72 -15.20 7.20
N ILE A 11 -23.33 -15.63 8.31
CA ILE A 11 -22.72 -15.53 9.64
C ILE A 11 -21.60 -16.56 9.76
N GLU A 12 -21.84 -17.80 9.33
CA GLU A 12 -20.84 -18.87 9.29
C GLU A 12 -19.64 -18.46 8.41
N ASP A 13 -19.87 -17.86 7.23
CA ASP A 13 -18.80 -17.36 6.35
C ASP A 13 -17.94 -16.27 7.03
N ILE A 14 -18.55 -15.40 7.85
CA ILE A 14 -17.82 -14.39 8.64
C ILE A 14 -17.00 -15.06 9.73
N GLU A 15 -17.58 -16.03 10.44
CA GLU A 15 -16.92 -16.80 11.50
C GLU A 15 -15.72 -17.60 10.97
N ASP A 16 -15.87 -18.26 9.83
CA ASP A 16 -14.80 -18.99 9.13
C ASP A 16 -13.64 -18.08 8.72
N CYS A 17 -13.91 -16.79 8.48
CA CYS A 17 -12.89 -15.81 8.18
C CYS A 17 -12.12 -15.31 9.42
N LEU A 18 -12.63 -15.53 10.65
CA LEU A 18 -12.00 -15.00 11.87
C LEU A 18 -10.56 -15.47 12.07
N PRO A 19 -10.19 -16.76 11.92
CA PRO A 19 -8.81 -17.20 12.13
C PRO A 19 -7.83 -16.51 11.16
N MET A 20 -8.25 -16.30 9.90
CA MET A 20 -7.46 -15.58 8.91
C MET A 20 -7.30 -14.09 9.27
N PHE A 21 -8.36 -13.48 9.81
CA PHE A 21 -8.32 -12.09 10.27
C PHE A 21 -7.39 -11.93 11.47
N GLU A 22 -7.50 -12.80 12.47
CA GLU A 22 -6.63 -12.82 13.65
C GLU A 22 -5.15 -12.91 13.26
N GLU A 23 -4.81 -13.80 12.31
CA GLU A 23 -3.45 -13.94 11.83
C GLU A 23 -2.96 -12.70 11.07
N ALA A 24 -3.81 -12.12 10.21
CA ALA A 24 -3.46 -10.98 9.38
C ALA A 24 -3.26 -9.70 10.21
N PHE A 25 -4.11 -9.47 11.21
CA PHE A 25 -4.09 -8.26 12.04
C PHE A 25 -3.42 -8.45 13.40
N LYS A 26 -2.92 -9.66 13.70
CA LYS A 26 -2.24 -10.04 14.94
C LYS A 26 -3.06 -9.73 16.20
N ILE A 27 -4.36 -9.96 16.12
CA ILE A 27 -5.29 -9.87 17.24
C ILE A 27 -5.80 -11.27 17.62
N LYS A 28 -6.43 -11.39 18.79
CA LYS A 28 -7.14 -12.61 19.21
C LYS A 28 -8.48 -12.25 19.81
N PHE A 29 -9.52 -12.95 19.37
CA PHE A 29 -10.83 -13.00 19.98
C PHE A 29 -10.84 -14.12 21.02
N LYS A 30 -11.56 -13.90 22.12
CA LYS A 30 -11.99 -14.95 23.03
C LYS A 30 -13.35 -15.41 22.56
N ASN A 31 -13.64 -16.71 22.71
CA ASN A 31 -14.87 -17.33 22.21
C ASN A 31 -16.16 -16.59 22.66
N GLU A 32 -16.15 -16.01 23.86
CA GLU A 32 -17.30 -15.30 24.44
C GLU A 32 -17.43 -13.83 23.99
N GLU A 33 -16.42 -13.24 23.34
CA GLU A 33 -16.43 -11.81 22.99
C GLU A 33 -17.25 -11.49 21.74
N THR A 34 -17.47 -12.49 20.89
CA THR A 34 -18.34 -12.40 19.71
C THR A 34 -19.79 -12.80 20.04
N GLU A 35 -20.02 -13.43 21.19
CA GLU A 35 -21.35 -13.80 21.66
C GLU A 35 -22.17 -12.54 22.03
N GLY A 36 -23.35 -12.40 21.43
CA GLY A 36 -24.28 -11.32 21.74
C GLY A 36 -24.07 -10.00 20.96
N LEU A 37 -23.15 -9.98 19.98
CA LEU A 37 -23.09 -8.89 19.00
C LEU A 37 -24.36 -8.88 18.15
N LYS A 38 -24.96 -7.70 17.96
CA LYS A 38 -26.25 -7.58 17.24
C LYS A 38 -26.09 -7.29 15.77
N ASN A 39 -24.95 -6.74 15.35
CA ASN A 39 -24.71 -6.30 13.99
C ASN A 39 -23.22 -6.18 13.69
N PHE A 40 -22.91 -6.07 12.40
CA PHE A 40 -21.53 -6.00 11.93
C PHE A 40 -20.80 -4.72 12.36
N ASP A 41 -21.53 -3.63 12.65
CA ASP A 41 -20.92 -2.38 13.14
C ASP A 41 -20.40 -2.56 14.58
N GLU A 42 -21.16 -3.23 15.45
CA GLU A 42 -20.74 -3.63 16.80
C GLU A 42 -19.53 -4.57 16.75
N PHE A 43 -19.48 -5.49 15.78
CA PHE A 43 -18.31 -6.34 15.55
C PHE A 43 -17.07 -5.52 15.12
N CYS A 44 -17.24 -4.54 14.24
CA CYS A 44 -16.15 -3.63 13.89
C CYS A 44 -15.66 -2.84 15.11
N ASP A 45 -16.56 -2.39 15.98
CA ASP A 45 -16.20 -1.69 17.22
C ASP A 45 -15.46 -2.61 18.20
N LEU A 46 -15.85 -3.89 18.30
CA LEU A 46 -15.11 -4.89 19.06
C LEU A 46 -13.68 -5.05 18.52
N ILE A 47 -13.51 -5.22 17.21
CA ILE A 47 -12.18 -5.30 16.57
C ILE A 47 -11.35 -4.06 16.90
N ILE A 48 -11.93 -2.87 16.74
CA ILE A 48 -11.26 -1.60 17.03
C ILE A 48 -10.81 -1.54 18.49
N SER A 49 -11.64 -2.02 19.43
CA SER A 49 -11.33 -2.01 20.86
C SER A 49 -10.14 -2.89 21.25
N LYS A 50 -9.80 -3.90 20.43
CA LYS A 50 -8.61 -4.75 20.62
C LYS A 50 -7.30 -3.99 20.43
N PHE A 51 -7.35 -2.86 19.74
CA PHE A 51 -6.20 -2.02 19.53
C PHE A 51 -6.16 -0.92 20.60
N LYS A 52 -5.04 -0.82 21.32
CA LYS A 52 -4.78 0.26 22.30
C LYS A 52 -4.36 1.57 21.62
N PHE A 53 -5.06 1.93 20.56
CA PHE A 53 -4.69 3.08 19.76
C PHE A 53 -5.63 4.27 20.04
N GLU A 54 -5.07 5.47 20.13
CA GLU A 54 -5.85 6.71 20.24
C GLU A 54 -6.64 6.95 18.93
N ASN A 55 -7.90 7.40 19.04
CA ASN A 55 -8.68 7.73 17.85
C ASN A 55 -8.18 9.05 17.28
N ASP A 56 -7.60 9.01 16.09
CA ASP A 56 -7.17 10.20 15.35
C ASP A 56 -7.99 10.33 14.06
N ASN A 57 -8.91 11.30 14.06
CA ASN A 57 -9.79 11.61 12.94
C ASN A 57 -9.06 12.22 11.73
N LEU A 58 -7.75 12.51 11.82
CA LEU A 58 -6.96 12.96 10.67
C LEU A 58 -7.01 11.92 9.55
N CYS A 59 -7.11 12.38 8.31
CA CYS A 59 -7.08 11.49 7.15
C CYS A 59 -5.68 10.87 6.98
N THR A 60 -5.58 9.57 6.73
CA THR A 60 -4.27 8.89 6.63
C THR A 60 -3.40 9.48 5.51
N SER A 61 -4.02 9.93 4.40
CA SER A 61 -3.29 10.58 3.30
C SER A 61 -2.73 11.95 3.69
N GLN A 62 -3.45 12.72 4.53
CA GLN A 62 -2.93 13.97 5.09
C GLN A 62 -1.74 13.69 6.00
N ARG A 63 -1.85 12.68 6.88
CA ARG A 63 -0.76 12.29 7.78
C ARG A 63 0.48 11.83 7.00
N ALA A 64 0.29 10.98 5.99
CA ALA A 64 1.34 10.54 5.08
C ALA A 64 2.01 11.74 4.37
N PHE A 65 1.24 12.73 3.96
CA PHE A 65 1.77 13.97 3.38
C PHE A 65 2.63 14.75 4.38
N TYR A 66 2.18 14.92 5.62
CA TYR A 66 2.95 15.63 6.65
C TYR A 66 4.22 14.88 7.05
N GLN A 67 4.17 13.55 7.21
CA GLN A 67 5.35 12.72 7.46
C GLN A 67 6.36 12.84 6.31
N PHE A 68 5.88 12.78 5.06
CA PHE A 68 6.72 12.99 3.88
C PHE A 68 7.36 14.37 3.86
N ARG A 69 6.57 15.44 4.06
CA ARG A 69 7.07 16.82 4.10
C ARG A 69 8.15 16.99 5.17
N LYS A 70 7.89 16.49 6.39
CA LYS A 70 8.85 16.52 7.50
C LYS A 70 10.14 15.76 7.15
N ALA A 71 10.04 14.59 6.52
CA ALA A 71 11.22 13.83 6.09
C ALA A 71 12.05 14.58 5.03
N VAL A 72 11.40 15.27 4.09
CA VAL A 72 12.06 16.10 3.07
C VAL A 72 12.76 17.31 3.70
N GLU A 73 12.13 17.96 4.69
CA GLU A 73 12.68 19.10 5.44
C GLU A 73 13.89 18.68 6.29
N VAL A 74 13.77 17.60 7.08
CA VAL A 74 14.87 17.07 7.93
C VAL A 74 16.10 16.72 7.08
N GLU A 75 15.89 16.08 5.93
CA GLU A 75 16.97 15.66 5.05
C GLU A 75 17.53 16.79 4.16
N ASN A 76 17.00 18.01 4.29
CA ASN A 76 17.40 19.21 3.54
C ASN A 76 17.43 18.96 2.01
N ILE A 77 16.44 18.23 1.50
CA ILE A 77 16.42 17.78 0.10
C ILE A 77 16.15 18.93 -0.86
N THR A 78 15.29 19.87 -0.47
CA THR A 78 14.92 21.05 -1.25
C THR A 78 14.83 22.28 -0.36
N LYS A 79 15.16 23.45 -0.90
CA LYS A 79 14.97 24.75 -0.24
C LYS A 79 13.51 25.22 -0.28
N SER A 80 12.65 24.53 -1.03
CA SER A 80 11.23 24.88 -1.12
C SER A 80 10.54 24.57 0.21
N THR A 81 10.30 25.61 1.00
CA THR A 81 9.61 25.54 2.29
C THR A 81 8.11 25.26 2.16
N ASN A 82 7.56 25.34 0.95
CA ASN A 82 6.13 25.23 0.66
C ASN A 82 5.83 24.03 -0.26
N ILE A 83 6.14 22.83 0.23
CA ILE A 83 5.65 21.60 -0.41
C ILE A 83 4.15 21.51 -0.15
N SER A 84 3.38 21.41 -1.23
CA SER A 84 1.93 21.21 -1.26
C SER A 84 1.60 19.91 -1.98
N PRO A 85 0.39 19.36 -1.86
CA PRO A 85 0.01 18.16 -2.61
C PRO A 85 0.12 18.32 -4.14
N ASN A 86 -0.09 19.54 -4.66
CA ASN A 86 0.03 19.85 -6.08
C ASN A 86 1.48 20.09 -6.55
N THR A 87 2.44 20.12 -5.63
CA THR A 87 3.84 20.34 -5.97
C THR A 87 4.35 19.20 -6.85
N GLU A 88 5.04 19.56 -7.94
CA GLU A 88 5.60 18.57 -8.85
C GLU A 88 6.75 17.78 -8.20
N LEU A 89 6.77 16.46 -8.34
CA LEU A 89 7.82 15.63 -7.72
C LEU A 89 9.23 15.95 -8.24
N LYS A 90 9.34 16.44 -9.47
CA LYS A 90 10.64 16.85 -10.05
C LYS A 90 11.24 18.07 -9.35
N SER A 91 10.45 18.91 -8.69
CA SER A 91 10.94 20.05 -7.90
C SER A 91 11.36 19.64 -6.49
N VAL A 92 10.69 18.62 -5.91
CA VAL A 92 11.08 18.02 -4.63
C VAL A 92 12.33 17.16 -4.80
N PHE A 93 12.35 16.30 -5.82
CA PHE A 93 13.48 15.42 -6.15
C PHE A 93 14.12 15.83 -7.48
N PRO A 94 15.00 16.85 -7.48
CA PRO A 94 15.70 17.28 -8.69
C PRO A 94 16.54 16.14 -9.27
N LYS A 95 16.82 16.19 -10.58
CA LYS A 95 17.54 15.11 -11.30
C LYS A 95 18.93 14.83 -10.70
N ARG A 96 19.61 15.88 -10.23
CA ARG A 96 20.89 15.78 -9.50
C ARG A 96 20.65 15.17 -8.13
N ASN A 97 21.38 14.10 -7.80
CA ASN A 97 21.28 13.37 -6.52
C ASN A 97 19.91 12.72 -6.23
N ARG A 98 19.00 12.63 -7.20
CA ARG A 98 17.64 12.09 -7.02
C ARG A 98 17.58 10.78 -6.25
N ILE A 99 18.37 9.79 -6.66
CA ILE A 99 18.38 8.45 -6.06
C ILE A 99 18.78 8.52 -4.59
N LYS A 100 19.83 9.31 -4.29
CA LYS A 100 20.31 9.51 -2.92
C LYS A 100 19.25 10.20 -2.06
N ASN A 101 18.59 11.21 -2.62
CA ASN A 101 17.56 12.00 -1.94
C ASN A 101 16.31 11.17 -1.64
N VAL A 102 15.85 10.37 -2.60
CA VAL A 102 14.73 9.44 -2.38
C VAL A 102 15.07 8.43 -1.28
N ARG A 103 16.26 7.82 -1.33
CA ARG A 103 16.67 6.84 -0.31
C ARG A 103 16.78 7.43 1.10
N LYS A 104 17.21 8.69 1.21
CA LYS A 104 17.23 9.43 2.48
C LYS A 104 15.82 9.57 3.06
N VAL A 105 14.87 10.02 2.23
CA VAL A 105 13.46 10.16 2.63
C VAL A 105 12.84 8.80 2.98
N GLU A 106 13.06 7.76 2.17
CA GLU A 106 12.59 6.40 2.46
C GLU A 106 13.15 5.85 3.79
N LYS A 107 14.44 6.12 4.07
CA LYS A 107 15.06 5.74 5.34
C LYS A 107 14.41 6.46 6.52
N GLN A 108 14.13 7.76 6.36
CA GLN A 108 13.48 8.57 7.39
C GLN A 108 12.02 8.15 7.63
N LEU A 109 11.32 7.71 6.58
CA LEU A 109 9.94 7.23 6.66
C LEU A 109 9.81 5.79 7.16
N GLY A 110 10.87 4.98 7.06
CA GLY A 110 10.84 3.56 7.43
C GLY A 110 10.11 2.65 6.42
N TYR A 111 9.73 3.18 5.25
CA TYR A 111 9.12 2.42 4.17
C TYR A 111 9.54 2.95 2.78
N LYS A 112 9.37 2.11 1.75
CA LYS A 112 9.73 2.47 0.37
C LYS A 112 8.62 3.27 -0.27
N LEU A 113 9.00 4.35 -0.96
CA LEU A 113 8.09 5.22 -1.71
C LEU A 113 7.84 4.72 -3.13
N ASN A 114 8.74 3.86 -3.65
CA ASN A 114 8.69 3.30 -5.02
C ASN A 114 8.48 4.37 -6.11
N VAL A 115 9.03 5.58 -5.89
CA VAL A 115 8.86 6.72 -6.80
C VAL A 115 9.77 6.66 -8.02
N LEU A 116 10.84 5.87 -7.95
CA LEU A 116 11.80 5.67 -9.03
C LEU A 116 11.42 4.45 -9.85
N GLN A 117 11.24 4.64 -11.16
CA GLN A 117 10.99 3.55 -12.10
C GLN A 117 11.90 3.62 -13.30
N ALA A 118 12.18 2.45 -13.87
CA ALA A 118 12.88 2.35 -15.12
C ALA A 118 11.97 2.76 -16.28
N SER A 119 12.59 3.20 -17.37
CA SER A 119 11.85 3.51 -18.60
C SER A 119 11.17 2.24 -19.10
N GLN A 120 9.84 2.24 -19.22
CA GLN A 120 9.11 1.10 -19.78
C GLN A 120 9.61 0.74 -21.18
N ILE A 121 9.99 1.74 -21.99
CA ILE A 121 10.61 1.53 -23.29
C ILE A 121 11.92 0.75 -23.16
N ALA A 122 12.75 1.07 -22.17
CA ALA A 122 14.03 0.38 -21.98
C ALA A 122 13.81 -1.06 -21.50
N ILE A 123 12.86 -1.28 -20.59
CA ILE A 123 12.44 -2.61 -20.15
C ILE A 123 11.97 -3.45 -21.36
N ASN A 124 11.09 -2.89 -22.18
CA ASN A 124 10.54 -3.58 -23.35
C ASN A 124 11.64 -3.93 -24.35
N VAL A 125 12.55 -3.00 -24.66
CA VAL A 125 13.69 -3.25 -25.56
C VAL A 125 14.58 -4.37 -25.02
N LEU A 126 14.95 -4.34 -23.74
CA LEU A 126 15.78 -5.39 -23.12
C LEU A 126 15.09 -6.75 -23.13
N PHE A 127 13.77 -6.76 -22.95
CA PHE A 127 12.94 -7.97 -23.01
C PHE A 127 12.92 -8.57 -24.42
N TYR A 128 12.71 -7.76 -25.45
CA TYR A 128 12.76 -8.23 -26.84
C TYR A 128 14.15 -8.73 -27.23
N ILE A 129 15.22 -8.03 -26.82
CA ILE A 129 16.60 -8.50 -27.03
C ILE A 129 16.80 -9.86 -26.38
N LEU A 130 16.26 -10.08 -25.17
CA LEU A 130 16.37 -11.34 -24.47
C LEU A 130 15.67 -12.47 -25.23
N ILE A 131 14.43 -12.25 -25.67
CA ILE A 131 13.65 -13.22 -26.46
C ILE A 131 14.37 -13.57 -27.76
N ILE A 132 14.79 -12.56 -28.53
CA ILE A 132 15.49 -12.76 -29.80
C ILE A 132 16.79 -13.54 -29.56
N SER A 133 17.49 -13.26 -28.47
CA SER A 133 18.71 -13.98 -28.12
C SER A 133 18.43 -15.45 -27.78
N PHE A 134 17.35 -15.75 -27.07
CA PHE A 134 16.94 -17.14 -26.81
C PHE A 134 16.62 -17.90 -28.10
N ILE A 135 15.91 -17.29 -29.04
CA ILE A 135 15.64 -17.89 -30.36
C ILE A 135 16.96 -18.06 -31.14
N GLY A 136 17.84 -17.06 -31.06
CA GLY A 136 19.14 -17.06 -31.73
C GLY A 136 20.10 -18.14 -31.24
N LEU A 137 19.90 -18.72 -30.05
CA LEU A 137 20.74 -19.82 -29.54
C LEU A 137 20.76 -21.02 -30.49
N PHE A 138 19.65 -21.27 -31.20
CA PHE A 138 19.51 -22.40 -32.13
C PHE A 138 20.19 -22.17 -33.49
N PHE A 139 20.52 -20.93 -33.84
CA PHE A 139 21.10 -20.58 -35.14
C PHE A 139 22.55 -20.08 -35.02
N VAL A 140 22.79 -19.11 -34.13
CA VAL A 140 24.08 -18.44 -33.95
C VAL A 140 24.37 -18.26 -32.46
N TRP A 141 24.67 -19.37 -31.80
CA TRP A 141 24.82 -19.47 -30.34
C TRP A 141 25.81 -18.45 -29.72
N LYS A 142 26.91 -18.11 -30.41
CA LYS A 142 27.88 -17.10 -29.92
C LYS A 142 27.25 -15.71 -29.79
N ILE A 143 26.51 -15.25 -30.79
CA ILE A 143 25.86 -13.92 -30.78
C ILE A 143 24.74 -13.90 -29.73
N ALA A 144 23.97 -14.98 -29.65
CA ALA A 144 22.90 -15.15 -28.67
C ALA A 144 23.39 -15.03 -27.22
N ILE A 145 24.55 -15.61 -26.88
CA ILE A 145 25.14 -15.49 -25.54
C ILE A 145 25.45 -14.02 -25.20
N TYR A 146 26.03 -13.25 -26.13
CA TYR A 146 26.28 -11.82 -25.91
C TYR A 146 24.98 -11.04 -25.73
N GLY A 147 23.93 -11.35 -26.50
CA GLY A 147 22.63 -10.72 -26.36
C GLY A 147 21.97 -10.98 -24.99
N ILE A 148 22.05 -12.22 -24.49
CA ILE A 148 21.58 -12.57 -23.13
C ILE A 148 22.36 -11.79 -22.07
N LEU A 149 23.68 -11.76 -22.17
CA LEU A 149 24.55 -11.00 -21.25
C LEU A 149 24.19 -9.51 -21.23
N VAL A 150 24.01 -8.90 -22.41
CA VAL A 150 23.62 -7.49 -22.54
C VAL A 150 22.24 -7.24 -21.92
N SER A 151 21.27 -8.13 -22.16
CA SER A 151 19.93 -7.99 -21.57
C SER A 151 19.97 -8.09 -20.04
N ILE A 152 20.68 -9.08 -19.48
CA ILE A 152 20.80 -9.25 -18.02
C ILE A 152 21.48 -8.04 -17.38
N LEU A 153 22.60 -7.59 -17.94
CA LEU A 153 23.31 -6.39 -17.45
C LEU A 153 22.43 -5.15 -17.59
N GLY A 154 21.73 -4.99 -18.70
CA GLY A 154 20.78 -3.90 -18.92
C GLY A 154 19.67 -3.89 -17.87
N PHE A 155 19.04 -5.04 -17.60
CA PHE A 155 18.03 -5.18 -16.55
C PHE A 155 18.59 -4.82 -15.17
N TYR A 156 19.81 -5.27 -14.84
CA TYR A 156 20.46 -4.89 -13.59
C TYR A 156 20.67 -3.37 -13.48
N LEU A 157 21.10 -2.72 -14.56
CA LEU A 157 21.30 -1.27 -14.61
C LEU A 157 19.99 -0.49 -14.51
N THR A 158 18.84 -1.06 -14.88
CA THR A 158 17.54 -0.40 -14.72
C THR A 158 17.21 -0.04 -13.26
N LYS A 159 17.80 -0.77 -12.29
CA LYS A 159 17.67 -0.49 -10.85
C LYS A 159 18.30 0.85 -10.42
N TYR A 160 19.19 1.40 -11.24
CA TYR A 160 19.85 2.69 -11.02
C TYR A 160 19.22 3.83 -11.83
N THR A 161 18.03 3.61 -12.38
CA THR A 161 17.30 4.66 -13.09
C THR A 161 16.81 5.73 -12.13
N ASN A 162 16.77 6.97 -12.63
CA ASN A 162 16.37 8.15 -11.86
C ASN A 162 15.09 8.77 -12.42
N ARG A 163 14.24 8.02 -13.14
CA ARG A 163 12.98 8.58 -13.65
C ARG A 163 11.92 8.52 -12.55
N LEU A 164 11.18 9.61 -12.41
CA LEU A 164 10.04 9.69 -11.50
C LEU A 164 8.82 9.17 -12.24
N ASP A 165 8.11 8.22 -11.65
CA ASP A 165 6.87 7.65 -12.21
C ASP A 165 5.64 8.56 -12.03
N LYS A 166 5.72 9.52 -11.11
CA LYS A 166 4.58 10.35 -10.71
C LYS A 166 4.82 11.82 -10.94
N LYS A 167 3.74 12.55 -11.23
CA LYS A 167 3.79 13.97 -11.56
C LYS A 167 3.76 14.82 -10.29
N SER A 168 2.87 14.50 -9.35
CA SER A 168 2.63 15.31 -8.14
C SER A 168 2.91 14.56 -6.84
N VAL A 169 3.14 15.32 -5.76
CA VAL A 169 3.25 14.76 -4.40
C VAL A 169 1.95 14.06 -4.00
N ARG A 170 0.77 14.59 -4.34
CA ARG A 170 -0.53 13.96 -4.05
C ARG A 170 -0.58 12.53 -4.58
N GLU A 171 -0.30 12.33 -5.87
CA GLU A 171 -0.32 11.00 -6.49
C GLU A 171 0.63 10.01 -5.80
N LEU A 172 1.82 10.49 -5.37
CA LEU A 172 2.75 9.67 -4.61
C LEU A 172 2.18 9.25 -3.26
N ILE A 173 1.59 10.20 -2.54
CA ILE A 173 1.08 9.99 -1.19
C ILE A 173 -0.13 9.07 -1.20
N GLU A 174 -1.11 9.30 -2.09
CA GLU A 174 -2.32 8.46 -2.18
C GLU A 174 -1.94 7.00 -2.47
N LYS A 175 -1.07 6.77 -3.45
CA LYS A 175 -0.60 5.42 -3.79
C LYS A 175 0.16 4.77 -2.64
N ASN A 176 1.04 5.51 -1.97
CA ASN A 176 1.83 4.96 -0.86
C ASN A 176 1.00 4.74 0.40
N THR A 177 -0.04 5.53 0.62
CA THR A 177 -0.96 5.41 1.75
C THR A 177 -1.70 4.08 1.68
N ALA A 178 -2.22 3.71 0.52
CA ALA A 178 -2.86 2.42 0.31
C ALA A 178 -1.89 1.24 0.56
N GLN A 179 -0.63 1.37 0.12
CA GLN A 179 0.36 0.30 0.24
C GLN A 179 1.01 0.17 1.62
N ASN A 180 0.99 1.23 2.44
CA ASN A 180 1.74 1.29 3.71
C ASN A 180 0.87 1.81 4.86
N TYR A 181 -0.45 1.64 4.80
CA TYR A 181 -1.42 2.17 5.78
C TYR A 181 -0.99 1.96 7.24
N PHE A 182 -0.68 0.73 7.63
CA PHE A 182 -0.25 0.40 8.98
C PHE A 182 1.08 1.04 9.39
N LYS A 183 2.03 1.20 8.46
CA LYS A 183 3.33 1.84 8.78
C LYS A 183 3.18 3.35 9.00
N ILE A 184 2.25 3.98 8.30
CA ILE A 184 1.97 5.40 8.44
C ILE A 184 1.26 5.69 9.78
N ARG A 185 0.39 4.77 10.22
CA ARG A 185 -0.40 4.87 11.47
C ARG A 185 0.33 4.40 12.73
N ASN A 186 1.13 3.34 12.66
CA ASN A 186 1.82 2.74 13.80
C ASN A 186 2.93 3.60 14.42
N SER A 187 3.24 4.79 13.90
CA SER A 187 4.29 5.65 14.48
C SER A 187 3.86 6.41 15.73
N GLU A 188 2.57 6.46 16.06
CA GLU A 188 2.03 7.24 17.19
C GLU A 188 0.88 6.52 17.93
N ASP A 189 0.78 5.19 17.80
CA ASP A 189 -0.29 4.41 18.44
C ASP A 189 -1.70 5.01 18.21
N SER A 190 -2.02 5.44 16.98
CA SER A 190 -3.32 6.06 16.67
C SER A 190 -3.93 5.55 15.37
N ILE A 191 -5.23 5.29 15.39
CA ILE A 191 -6.04 4.86 14.23
C ILE A 191 -7.21 5.80 14.03
N ASN A 192 -7.56 6.05 12.78
CA ASN A 192 -8.85 6.63 12.46
C ASN A 192 -9.87 5.50 12.48
N LYS A 193 -10.69 5.45 13.53
CA LYS A 193 -11.67 4.38 13.71
C LYS A 193 -12.64 4.28 12.53
N SER A 194 -13.02 5.41 11.92
CA SER A 194 -13.94 5.42 10.77
C SER A 194 -13.33 4.85 9.48
N GLU A 195 -12.06 5.16 9.20
CA GLU A 195 -11.34 4.56 8.07
C GLU A 195 -11.11 3.07 8.32
N PHE A 196 -10.76 2.70 9.56
CA PHE A 196 -10.49 1.31 9.90
C PHE A 196 -11.75 0.44 9.85
N LYS A 197 -12.92 0.94 10.26
CA LYS A 197 -14.22 0.27 10.02
C LYS A 197 -14.41 -0.05 8.53
N SER A 198 -14.04 0.87 7.64
CA SER A 198 -14.16 0.67 6.19
C SER A 198 -13.20 -0.41 5.69
N VAL A 199 -11.98 -0.48 6.23
CA VAL A 199 -10.99 -1.54 5.93
C VAL A 199 -11.49 -2.90 6.39
N ILE A 200 -12.04 -3.00 7.60
CA ILE A 200 -12.63 -4.24 8.14
C ILE A 200 -13.77 -4.70 7.24
N LEU A 201 -14.69 -3.80 6.91
CA LEU A 201 -15.84 -4.09 6.06
C LEU A 201 -15.42 -4.59 4.66
N GLU A 202 -14.42 -3.97 4.06
CA GLU A 202 -13.89 -4.40 2.77
C GLU A 202 -13.21 -5.77 2.84
N TRP A 203 -12.44 -6.03 3.91
CA TRP A 203 -11.77 -7.31 4.11
C TRP A 203 -12.77 -8.46 4.24
N PHE A 204 -13.81 -8.31 5.09
CA PHE A 204 -14.83 -9.34 5.26
C PHE A 204 -15.74 -9.48 4.04
N SER A 205 -16.04 -8.38 3.34
CA SER A 205 -16.77 -8.45 2.07
C SER A 205 -16.04 -9.29 1.02
N GLU A 206 -14.72 -9.12 0.91
CA GLU A 206 -13.90 -9.88 -0.05
C GLU A 206 -13.72 -11.35 0.36
N LYS A 207 -13.52 -11.61 1.67
CA LYS A 207 -13.21 -12.97 2.15
C LYS A 207 -14.44 -13.84 2.39
N ALA A 208 -15.50 -13.28 2.96
CA ALA A 208 -16.77 -13.99 3.15
C ALA A 208 -17.65 -13.95 1.89
N GLY A 209 -17.29 -13.16 0.87
CA GLY A 209 -18.08 -13.05 -0.37
C GLY A 209 -19.42 -12.32 -0.20
N ILE A 210 -19.57 -11.53 0.85
CA ILE A 210 -20.81 -10.83 1.20
C ILE A 210 -20.77 -9.39 0.68
N GLU A 211 -21.87 -8.90 0.12
CA GLU A 211 -21.97 -7.52 -0.35
C GLU A 211 -21.74 -6.49 0.77
N LYS A 212 -20.94 -5.46 0.48
CA LYS A 212 -20.59 -4.38 1.43
C LYS A 212 -21.81 -3.71 2.08
N GLU A 213 -22.84 -3.44 1.28
CA GLU A 213 -24.07 -2.81 1.75
C GLU A 213 -24.82 -3.74 2.71
N LYS A 214 -24.78 -5.05 2.46
CA LYS A 214 -25.41 -6.07 3.28
C LYS A 214 -24.72 -6.22 4.62
N LEU A 215 -23.37 -6.20 4.65
CA LEU A 215 -22.61 -6.17 5.90
C LEU A 215 -22.87 -4.88 6.69
N LYS A 216 -22.83 -3.72 6.02
CA LYS A 216 -22.94 -2.41 6.68
C LYS A 216 -24.23 -2.21 7.47
N TYR A 217 -25.34 -2.77 6.98
CA TYR A 217 -26.66 -2.64 7.60
C TYR A 217 -27.19 -3.98 8.14
N GLY A 218 -26.31 -4.99 8.18
CA GLY A 218 -26.59 -6.37 8.55
C GLY A 218 -26.67 -6.59 10.05
N THR A 219 -27.75 -7.21 10.53
CA THR A 219 -27.85 -7.69 11.92
C THR A 219 -27.54 -9.18 12.02
N PHE A 220 -26.77 -9.58 13.03
CA PHE A 220 -26.61 -10.97 13.45
C PHE A 220 -27.88 -11.36 14.21
N SER A 221 -28.51 -12.49 13.87
CA SER A 221 -29.81 -12.90 14.40
C SER A 221 -29.75 -14.32 14.92
#